data_AF-A0A661MV48-F1
#
_entry.id   AF-A0A661MV48-F1
#
_cell.length_a   1.000
_cell.length_b   1.000
_cell.length_c   1.000
_cell.angle_alpha   90.00
_cell.angle_beta   90.00
_cell.angle_gamma   90.00
#
_symmetry.space_group_name_H-M   'P 1'
#
loop_
_entity.id
_entity.type
_entity.pdbx_description
1 polymer ?
#
loop_
_entity_poly.entity_id
_entity_poly.type
_entity_poly.pdbx_seq_one_letter_code
_entity_poly.pdbx_strand_id
1 'polypeptide(L)'
;MDPRKKKILRWVAIAVSAPLITLIVLIMYFVIQTELAHDDAVCPFDHVSSRALDDGTVIHEEMRRCLEDVEEHRWLMSRAGAEARELGRRRLPTFRFEERVYHWSADIGERGPHVHVENDGVEDADYYEQPPVR
;
A
#
# COMPACT_ATOMS: atom_id res chain seq x y z
N MET A 1 15.71 19.60 51.52
CA MET A 1 14.68 19.98 50.52
C MET A 1 13.32 19.62 51.09
N ASP A 2 12.42 20.61 51.24
CA ASP A 2 11.12 20.49 51.90
C ASP A 2 10.23 19.41 51.24
N PRO A 3 9.60 18.49 52.00
CA PRO A 3 8.71 17.45 51.46
C PRO A 3 7.55 18.01 50.63
N ARG A 4 7.06 19.23 50.91
CA ARG A 4 6.02 19.88 50.09
C ARG A 4 6.54 20.29 48.72
N LYS A 5 7.77 20.82 48.65
CA LYS A 5 8.44 21.17 47.39
C LYS A 5 8.72 19.95 46.53
N LYS A 6 9.08 18.81 47.13
CA LYS A 6 9.21 17.52 46.42
C LYS A 6 7.88 17.05 45.82
N LYS A 7 6.76 17.16 46.54
CA LYS A 7 5.43 16.80 46.01
C LYS A 7 5.04 17.70 44.83
N ILE A 8 5.22 19.01 44.95
CA ILE A 8 4.90 19.97 43.89
C ILE A 8 5.73 19.71 42.63
N LEU A 9 7.04 19.51 42.78
CA LEU A 9 7.93 19.22 41.64
C LEU A 9 7.53 17.92 40.92
N ARG A 10 7.07 16.90 41.67
CA ARG A 10 6.60 15.62 41.12
C ARG A 10 5.30 15.78 40.32
N TRP A 11 4.35 16.55 40.84
CA TRP A 11 3.09 16.83 40.14
C TRP A 11 3.30 17.70 38.90
N VAL A 12 4.20 18.69 38.96
CA VAL A 12 4.58 19.49 37.79
C VAL A 12 5.25 18.60 36.73
N ALA A 13 6.18 17.72 37.14
CA ALA A 13 6.82 16.80 36.21
C ALA A 13 5.81 15.86 35.53
N ILE A 14 4.83 15.33 36.27
CA ILE A 14 3.75 14.49 35.72
C ILE A 14 2.84 15.31 34.79
N ALA A 15 2.46 16.54 35.17
CA ALA A 15 1.59 17.38 34.35
C ALA A 15 2.25 17.77 33.01
N VAL A 16 3.58 17.89 32.98
CA VAL A 16 4.33 18.17 31.75
C VAL A 16 4.56 16.91 30.92
N SER A 17 4.80 15.75 31.53
CA SER A 17 5.08 14.51 30.80
C SER A 17 3.82 13.76 30.33
N ALA A 18 2.71 13.86 31.06
CA ALA A 18 1.44 13.25 30.71
C ALA A 18 0.92 13.60 29.30
N PRO A 19 0.91 14.87 28.83
CA PRO A 19 0.45 15.19 27.49
C PRO A 19 1.35 14.57 26.41
N LEU A 20 2.67 14.53 26.60
CA LEU A 20 3.59 13.92 25.66
C LEU A 20 3.36 12.41 25.56
N ILE A 21 3.24 11.72 26.71
CA ILE A 21 2.96 10.29 26.75
C ILE A 21 1.59 10.00 26.09
N THR A 22 0.58 10.81 26.39
CA THR A 22 -0.76 10.69 25.79
C THR A 22 -0.70 10.83 24.28
N LEU A 23 0.03 11.83 23.77
CA LEU A 23 0.20 12.05 22.33
C LEU A 23 0.89 10.86 21.66
N ILE A 24 1.95 10.31 22.27
CA ILE A 24 2.64 9.11 21.75
C ILE A 24 1.67 7.93 21.66
N VAL A 25 0.88 7.69 22.71
CA VAL A 25 -0.12 6.61 22.71
C VAL A 25 -1.18 6.81 21.63
N LEU A 26 -1.65 8.05 21.43
CA LEU A 26 -2.62 8.36 20.37
C LEU A 26 -2.05 8.15 18.97
N ILE A 27 -0.80 8.57 18.73
CA ILE A 27 -0.11 8.33 17.46
C ILE A 27 0.05 6.83 17.22
N MET A 28 0.51 6.07 18.22
CA MET A 28 0.64 4.62 18.10
C MET A 28 -0.71 3.95 17.81
N TYR A 29 -1.76 4.34 18.52
CA TYR A 29 -3.10 3.81 18.28
C TYR A 29 -3.57 4.10 16.85
N PHE A 30 -3.36 5.33 16.37
CA PHE A 30 -3.68 5.70 15.00
C PHE A 30 -2.90 4.86 13.99
N VAL A 31 -1.58 4.72 14.16
CA VAL A 31 -0.73 3.89 13.27
C VAL A 31 -1.22 2.43 13.24
N ILE A 32 -1.51 1.83 14.40
CA ILE A 32 -2.01 0.45 14.46
C ILE A 32 -3.34 0.31 13.72
N GLN A 33 -4.27 1.25 13.89
CA GLN A 33 -5.54 1.24 13.17
C GLN A 33 -5.34 1.39 11.66
N THR A 34 -4.41 2.26 11.23
CA THR A 34 -4.12 2.43 9.80
C THR A 34 -3.45 1.20 9.19
N GLU A 35 -2.55 0.53 9.90
CA GLU A 35 -1.92 -0.71 9.41
C GLU A 35 -2.95 -1.84 9.31
N LEU A 36 -3.80 -2.01 10.33
CA LEU A 36 -4.88 -2.99 10.31
C LEU A 36 -5.90 -2.75 9.19
N ALA A 37 -6.14 -1.49 8.82
CA ALA A 37 -7.02 -1.15 7.70
C ALA A 37 -6.47 -1.61 6.34
N HIS A 38 -5.15 -1.81 6.22
CA HIS A 38 -4.50 -2.27 4.99
C HIS A 38 -4.05 -3.73 5.06
N ASP A 39 -4.44 -4.45 6.11
CA ASP A 39 -4.22 -5.89 6.23
C ASP A 39 -5.08 -6.63 5.19
N ASP A 40 -4.43 -7.49 4.40
CA ASP A 40 -5.07 -8.26 3.33
C ASP A 40 -6.18 -9.18 3.85
N ALA A 41 -6.15 -9.55 5.14
CA ALA A 41 -7.22 -10.31 5.78
C ALA A 41 -8.51 -9.50 6.01
N VAL A 42 -8.40 -8.17 6.17
CA VAL A 42 -9.52 -7.27 6.48
C VAL A 42 -10.04 -6.60 5.21
N CYS A 43 -9.13 -6.24 4.31
CA CYS A 43 -9.41 -5.57 3.05
C CYS A 43 -8.75 -6.34 1.89
N PRO A 44 -9.38 -7.44 1.43
CA PRO A 44 -8.83 -8.27 0.37
C PRO A 44 -8.84 -7.52 -0.97
N PHE A 45 -7.93 -7.94 -1.86
CA PHE A 45 -7.93 -7.49 -3.24
C PHE A 45 -8.99 -8.25 -4.04
N ASP A 46 -9.74 -7.50 -4.85
CA ASP A 46 -10.71 -8.00 -5.80
C ASP A 46 -10.12 -7.99 -7.21
N HIS A 47 -10.47 -9.01 -8.00
CA HIS A 47 -10.06 -9.07 -9.41
C HIS A 47 -10.70 -7.97 -10.24
N VAL A 48 -9.91 -7.26 -11.04
CA VAL A 48 -10.39 -6.21 -11.96
C VAL A 48 -10.34 -6.69 -13.39
N SER A 49 -9.14 -7.00 -13.88
CA SER A 49 -8.95 -7.37 -15.27
C SER A 49 -7.71 -8.24 -15.46
N SER A 50 -7.64 -8.94 -16.59
CA SER A 50 -6.51 -9.81 -16.93
C SER A 50 -6.00 -9.52 -18.34
N ARG A 51 -4.71 -9.74 -18.55
CA ARG A 51 -4.05 -9.70 -19.86
C ARG A 51 -3.22 -10.97 -20.02
N ALA A 52 -3.51 -11.76 -21.05
CA ALA A 52 -2.72 -12.92 -21.42
C ALA A 52 -1.60 -12.49 -22.36
N LEU A 53 -0.41 -13.05 -22.16
CA LEU A 53 0.78 -12.85 -22.98
C LEU A 53 1.06 -14.10 -23.81
N ASP A 54 1.83 -13.93 -24.89
CA ASP A 54 2.06 -14.98 -25.89
C ASP A 54 2.82 -16.21 -25.36
N ASP A 55 3.59 -16.07 -24.27
CA ASP A 55 4.34 -17.15 -23.63
C ASP A 55 3.49 -17.99 -22.66
N GLY A 56 2.18 -17.72 -22.58
CA GLY A 56 1.27 -18.36 -21.63
C GLY A 56 1.29 -17.74 -20.23
N THR A 57 2.01 -16.64 -20.03
CA THR A 57 1.92 -15.82 -18.81
C THR A 57 0.59 -15.05 -18.81
N VAL A 58 -0.06 -14.94 -17.65
CA VAL A 58 -1.22 -14.07 -17.46
C VAL A 58 -0.92 -13.06 -16.37
N ILE A 59 -1.17 -11.78 -16.66
CA ILE A 59 -1.08 -10.71 -15.67
C ILE A 59 -2.49 -10.33 -15.24
N HIS A 60 -2.73 -10.41 -13.94
CA HIS A 60 -3.98 -10.05 -13.29
C HIS A 60 -3.80 -8.70 -12.59
N GLU A 61 -4.66 -7.75 -12.94
CA GLU A 61 -4.88 -6.57 -12.14
C GLU A 61 -5.90 -6.89 -11.05
N GLU A 62 -5.56 -6.53 -9.83
CA GLU A 62 -6.46 -6.58 -8.69
C GLU A 62 -6.48 -5.22 -7.99
N MET A 63 -7.63 -4.86 -7.43
CA MET A 63 -7.81 -3.59 -6.73
C MET A 63 -8.47 -3.77 -5.37
N ARG A 64 -8.29 -2.78 -4.50
CA ARG A 64 -9.03 -2.65 -3.26
C ARG A 64 -9.23 -1.19 -2.88
N ARG A 65 -10.27 -0.94 -2.08
CA ARG A 65 -10.57 0.36 -1.47
C ARG A 65 -10.81 0.17 0.03
N CYS A 66 -9.76 0.33 0.81
CA CYS A 66 -9.84 0.20 2.27
C CYS A 66 -10.18 1.52 2.98
N LEU A 67 -9.90 2.64 2.30
CA LEU A 67 -10.23 3.99 2.72
C LEU A 67 -11.06 4.64 1.61
N GLU A 68 -12.02 5.49 1.98
CA GLU A 68 -13.01 6.06 1.06
C GLU A 68 -12.38 6.74 -0.18
N ASP A 69 -11.28 7.46 0.02
CA ASP A 69 -10.63 8.25 -1.03
C ASP A 69 -9.35 7.61 -1.60
N VAL A 70 -9.00 6.39 -1.19
CA VAL A 70 -7.73 5.75 -1.59
C VAL A 70 -8.00 4.38 -2.19
N GLU A 71 -7.46 4.18 -3.39
CA GLU A 71 -7.52 2.92 -4.12
C GLU A 71 -6.09 2.39 -4.33
N GLU A 72 -5.95 1.08 -4.20
CA GLU A 72 -4.68 0.37 -4.38
C GLU A 72 -4.87 -0.69 -5.45
N HIS A 73 -4.06 -0.61 -6.51
CA HIS A 73 -3.97 -1.62 -7.55
C HIS A 73 -2.68 -2.41 -7.36
N ARG A 74 -2.74 -3.71 -7.64
CA ARG A 74 -1.57 -4.57 -7.77
C ARG A 74 -1.67 -5.39 -9.04
N TRP A 75 -0.51 -5.74 -9.59
CA TRP A 75 -0.42 -6.57 -10.78
C TRP A 75 0.32 -7.86 -10.45
N LEU A 76 -0.37 -8.98 -10.62
CA LEU A 76 0.13 -10.31 -10.33
C LEU A 76 0.37 -11.08 -11.62
N MET A 77 1.57 -11.61 -11.78
CA MET A 77 1.95 -12.48 -12.88
C MET A 77 1.75 -13.94 -12.49
N SER A 78 0.97 -14.69 -13.26
CA SER A 78 0.78 -16.13 -13.11
C SER A 78 1.30 -16.89 -14.34
N ARG A 79 1.93 -18.04 -14.11
CA ARG A 79 2.39 -18.99 -15.14
C ARG A 79 1.90 -20.40 -14.77
N ALA A 80 1.65 -21.24 -15.77
CA ALA A 80 1.16 -22.59 -15.54
C ALA A 80 2.10 -23.38 -14.60
N GLY A 81 1.57 -23.80 -13.44
CA GLY A 81 2.30 -24.58 -12.45
C GLY A 81 3.23 -23.77 -11.52
N ALA A 82 3.19 -22.44 -11.59
CA ALA A 82 3.92 -21.56 -10.67
C ALA A 82 2.95 -20.73 -9.81
N GLU A 83 3.39 -20.34 -8.62
CA GLU A 83 2.64 -19.38 -7.80
C GLU A 83 2.64 -17.99 -8.47
N ALA A 84 1.56 -17.25 -8.26
CA ALA A 84 1.45 -15.88 -8.75
C ALA A 84 2.48 -14.97 -8.05
N ARG A 85 3.13 -14.10 -8.81
CA ARG A 85 4.15 -13.18 -8.31
C ARG A 85 3.72 -11.74 -8.54
N GLU A 86 3.81 -10.90 -7.51
CA GLU A 86 3.55 -9.46 -7.64
C GLU A 86 4.67 -8.79 -8.46
N LEU A 87 4.28 -8.11 -9.56
CA LEU A 87 5.19 -7.29 -10.36
C LEU A 87 5.34 -5.90 -9.76
N GLY A 88 4.24 -5.39 -9.22
CA GLY A 88 4.21 -4.09 -8.56
C GLY A 88 2.84 -3.76 -8.00
N ARG A 89 2.80 -2.63 -7.31
CA ARG A 89 1.59 -2.05 -6.73
C ARG A 89 1.63 -0.54 -6.78
N ARG A 90 0.45 0.06 -6.80
CA ARG A 90 0.28 1.51 -6.81
C ARG A 90 -0.91 1.90 -5.95
N ARG A 91 -0.69 2.87 -5.06
CA ARG A 91 -1.72 3.42 -4.17
C ARG A 91 -1.86 4.91 -4.47
N LEU A 92 -3.05 5.31 -4.91
CA LEU A 92 -3.36 6.68 -5.30
C LEU A 92 -4.79 7.04 -4.86
N PRO A 93 -5.15 8.33 -4.88
CA PRO A 93 -6.53 8.72 -4.72
C PRO A 93 -7.45 8.07 -5.76
N THR A 94 -8.66 7.67 -5.38
CA THR A 94 -9.60 6.93 -6.25
C THR A 94 -9.85 7.60 -7.60
N PHE A 95 -9.95 8.93 -7.65
CA PHE A 95 -10.16 9.67 -8.90
C PHE A 95 -9.03 9.48 -9.93
N ARG A 96 -7.85 8.99 -9.50
CA ARG A 96 -6.73 8.67 -10.39
C ARG A 96 -6.90 7.34 -11.10
N PHE A 97 -7.79 6.46 -10.67
CA PHE A 97 -8.04 5.17 -11.34
C PHE A 97 -9.30 5.18 -12.21
N GLU A 98 -9.89 6.35 -12.44
CA GLU A 98 -11.00 6.49 -13.39
C GLU A 98 -10.53 6.20 -14.82
N GLU A 99 -11.34 5.48 -15.60
CA GLU A 99 -11.01 5.00 -16.96
C GLU A 99 -10.49 6.08 -17.94
N ARG A 100 -10.79 7.35 -17.68
CA ARG A 100 -10.36 8.47 -18.53
C ARG A 100 -8.92 8.91 -18.29
N VAL A 101 -8.39 8.65 -17.10
CA VAL A 101 -7.07 9.12 -16.66
C VAL A 101 -6.13 7.95 -16.38
N TYR A 102 -6.65 6.74 -16.26
CA TYR A 102 -5.89 5.53 -15.96
C TYR A 102 -5.97 4.53 -17.11
N HIS A 103 -4.81 4.09 -17.56
CA HIS A 103 -4.68 2.97 -18.47
C HIS A 103 -3.54 2.06 -18.02
N TRP A 104 -3.67 0.76 -18.27
CA TRP A 104 -2.57 -0.16 -18.10
C TRP A 104 -2.53 -1.17 -19.24
N SER A 105 -1.31 -1.54 -19.60
CA SER A 105 -1.02 -2.56 -20.60
C SER A 105 0.02 -3.54 -20.07
N ALA A 106 0.09 -4.69 -20.72
CA ALA A 106 1.09 -5.70 -20.43
C ALA A 106 1.61 -6.33 -21.71
N ASP A 107 2.91 -6.56 -21.76
CA ASP A 107 3.63 -7.10 -22.90
C ASP A 107 4.95 -7.76 -22.45
N ILE A 108 5.55 -8.52 -23.37
CA ILE A 108 6.84 -9.18 -23.17
C ILE A 108 7.91 -8.33 -23.86
N GLY A 109 8.67 -7.58 -23.07
CA GLY A 109 9.81 -6.80 -23.56
C GLY A 109 11.11 -7.60 -23.50
N GLU A 110 12.24 -6.92 -23.78
CA GLU A 110 13.58 -7.52 -23.72
C GLU A 110 13.95 -8.08 -22.33
N ARG A 111 13.30 -7.55 -21.28
CA ARG A 111 13.52 -7.96 -19.88
C ARG A 111 12.51 -9.00 -19.39
N GLY A 112 11.63 -9.49 -20.27
CA GLY A 112 10.53 -10.38 -19.93
C GLY A 112 9.19 -9.64 -19.79
N PRO A 113 8.18 -10.29 -19.18
CA PRO A 113 6.89 -9.69 -18.92
C PRO A 113 7.00 -8.41 -18.09
N HIS A 114 6.29 -7.37 -18.51
CA HIS A 114 6.17 -6.15 -17.75
C HIS A 114 4.77 -5.54 -17.87
N VAL A 115 4.47 -4.64 -16.94
CA VAL A 115 3.25 -3.85 -16.90
C VAL A 115 3.62 -2.40 -17.05
N HIS A 116 2.97 -1.73 -18.00
CA HIS A 116 3.03 -0.28 -18.14
C HIS A 116 1.73 0.32 -17.61
N VAL A 117 1.87 1.34 -16.76
CA VAL A 117 0.74 2.05 -16.14
C VAL A 117 0.84 3.53 -16.46
N GLU A 118 -0.14 4.02 -17.21
CA GLU A 118 -0.31 5.42 -17.53
C GLU A 118 -1.34 6.05 -16.58
N ASN A 119 -0.99 7.21 -16.03
CA ASN A 119 -1.89 7.95 -15.15
C ASN A 119 -1.77 9.46 -15.37
N ASP A 120 -2.76 10.09 -16.01
CA ASP A 120 -2.69 11.52 -16.32
C ASP A 120 -2.46 12.34 -15.04
N GLY A 121 -1.37 13.11 -15.00
CA GLY A 121 -0.96 13.96 -13.89
C GLY A 121 -0.20 13.27 -12.74
N VAL A 122 0.27 12.04 -12.94
CA VAL A 122 1.33 11.38 -12.14
C VAL A 122 2.36 10.78 -13.11
N GLU A 123 3.59 10.53 -12.66
CA GLU A 123 4.57 9.83 -13.49
C GLU A 123 4.09 8.43 -13.84
N ASP A 124 4.25 8.03 -15.11
CA ASP A 124 3.95 6.67 -15.55
C ASP A 124 4.84 5.66 -14.81
N ALA A 125 4.38 4.42 -14.70
CA ALA A 125 5.12 3.38 -13.98
C ALA A 125 5.28 2.11 -14.81
N ASP A 126 6.50 1.59 -14.82
CA ASP A 126 6.84 0.30 -15.42
C ASP A 126 7.20 -0.70 -14.33
N TYR A 127 6.48 -1.81 -14.29
CA TYR A 127 6.70 -2.91 -13.35
C TYR A 127 7.19 -4.15 -14.08
N TYR A 128 8.40 -4.59 -13.75
CA TYR A 128 9.06 -5.74 -14.37
C TYR A 128 9.06 -6.94 -13.43
N GLU A 129 9.19 -8.14 -13.99
CA GLU A 129 9.47 -9.33 -13.19
C GLU A 129 10.77 -9.14 -12.38
N GLN A 130 10.65 -9.09 -11.05
CA GLN A 130 11.81 -9.02 -10.17
C GLN A 130 12.39 -10.42 -9.93
N PRO A 131 13.73 -10.57 -9.88
CA PRO A 131 14.33 -11.83 -9.45
C PRO A 131 13.87 -12.17 -8.02
N PRO A 132 13.71 -13.46 -7.69
CA PRO A 132 13.28 -13.86 -6.36
C PRO A 132 14.25 -13.32 -5.30
N VAL A 133 13.71 -12.61 -4.31
CA VAL A 133 14.47 -12.18 -3.13
C VAL A 133 14.82 -13.44 -2.34
N ARG A 134 16.12 -13.73 -2.22
CA ARG A 134 16.65 -14.90 -1.48
C ARG A 134 16.65 -14.66 0.02
#